data_AF-D5EZB7-F1
#
_entry.id   AF-D5EZB7-F1
#
_cell.length_a   1.000
_cell.length_b   1.000
_cell.length_c   1.000
_cell.angle_alpha   90.00
_cell.angle_beta   90.00
_cell.angle_gamma   90.00
#
_symmetry.space_group_name_H-M   'P 1'
#
loop_
_entity.id
_entity.type
_entity.pdbx_description
1 polymer ?
#
loop_
_entity_poly.entity_id
_entity_poly.type
_entity_poly.pdbx_seq_one_letter_code
_entity_poly.pdbx_strand_id
1 'polypeptide(L)'
;MAKIIWHENVLILLDEHINYAYLEFGKSTALRWKTEIAAFEERVKLFPESYPPEELLANESVSYRRRHLMNRRFKLIHYYDEAADTVHVVDIWDVRMNPETLILRIK
;
A
#
# COMPACT_ATOMS: atom_id res chain seq x y z
N MET A 1 -4.50 15.25 -11.98
CA MET A 1 -4.48 13.85 -11.51
C MET A 1 -3.35 13.80 -10.51
N ALA A 2 -3.63 13.31 -9.30
CA ALA A 2 -2.63 13.33 -8.24
C ALA A 2 -1.37 12.57 -8.66
N LYS A 3 -0.22 13.10 -8.27
CA LYS A 3 1.06 12.40 -8.40
C LYS A 3 1.09 11.24 -7.42
N ILE A 4 1.78 10.15 -7.77
CA ILE A 4 2.05 9.06 -6.83
C ILE A 4 3.54 9.05 -6.53
N ILE A 5 3.89 9.00 -5.25
CA ILE A 5 5.25 8.80 -4.77
C ILE A 5 5.25 7.51 -3.95
N TRP A 6 6.02 6.54 -4.41
CA TRP A 6 6.34 5.35 -3.64
C TRP A 6 7.59 5.63 -2.81
N HIS A 7 7.52 5.40 -1.51
CA HIS A 7 8.72 5.45 -0.67
C HIS A 7 9.66 4.30 -1.08
N GLU A 8 10.97 4.54 -1.05
CA GLU A 8 11.98 3.60 -1.56
C GLU A 8 11.86 2.22 -0.92
N ASN A 9 11.73 2.16 0.41
CA ASN A 9 11.55 0.90 1.15
C ASN A 9 10.30 0.11 0.67
N VAL A 10 9.25 0.80 0.22
CA VAL A 10 8.02 0.15 -0.26
C VAL A 10 8.23 -0.46 -1.63
N LEU A 11 9.03 0.17 -2.50
CA LEU A 11 9.40 -0.41 -3.78
C LEU A 11 10.20 -1.71 -3.58
N ILE A 12 11.13 -1.71 -2.61
CA ILE A 12 11.89 -2.91 -2.23
C ILE A 12 10.94 -4.00 -1.72
N LEU A 13 10.09 -3.68 -0.75
CA LEU A 13 9.11 -4.64 -0.20
C LEU A 13 8.16 -5.19 -1.28
N LEU A 14 7.72 -4.35 -2.21
CA LEU A 14 6.86 -4.78 -3.32
C LEU A 14 7.58 -5.78 -4.23
N ASP A 15 8.84 -5.51 -4.58
CA ASP A 15 9.64 -6.42 -5.40
C ASP A 15 9.89 -7.74 -4.68
N GLU A 16 10.22 -7.71 -3.39
CA GLU A 16 10.36 -8.91 -2.55
C GLU A 16 9.07 -9.74 -2.53
N HIS A 17 7.91 -9.11 -2.35
CA HIS A 17 6.62 -9.80 -2.36
C HIS A 17 6.27 -10.40 -3.73
N ILE A 18 6.57 -9.69 -4.83
CA ILE A 18 6.33 -10.18 -6.19
C ILE A 18 7.26 -11.36 -6.51
N ASN A 19 8.54 -11.24 -6.16
CA ASN A 19 9.54 -12.28 -6.39
C ASN A 19 9.23 -13.53 -5.57
N TYR A 20 8.93 -13.37 -4.28
CA TYR A 20 8.47 -14.48 -3.44
C TYR A 20 7.20 -15.13 -4.00
N ALA A 21 6.22 -14.32 -4.43
CA ALA A 21 4.99 -14.85 -5.00
C ALA A 21 5.23 -15.65 -6.30
N TYR A 22 6.20 -15.23 -7.11
CA TYR A 22 6.60 -15.94 -8.32
C TYR A 22 7.27 -17.27 -7.99
N LEU A 23 8.22 -17.27 -7.06
CA LEU A 23 9.00 -18.45 -6.68
C LEU A 23 8.14 -19.52 -6.01
N GLU A 24 7.26 -19.13 -5.09
CA GLU A 24 6.49 -20.08 -4.28
C GLU A 24 5.14 -20.48 -4.90
N PHE A 25 4.49 -19.56 -5.62
CA PHE A 25 3.12 -19.75 -6.11
C PHE A 25 2.97 -19.58 -7.63
N GLY A 26 4.07 -19.29 -8.33
CA GLY A 26 4.10 -19.19 -9.77
C GLY A 26 3.62 -17.85 -10.35
N LYS A 27 3.69 -17.79 -11.69
CA LYS A 27 3.48 -16.57 -12.48
C LYS A 27 2.13 -15.90 -12.28
N SER A 28 1.04 -16.67 -12.12
CA SER A 28 -0.31 -16.11 -11.97
C SER A 28 -0.44 -15.27 -10.68
N THR A 29 0.16 -15.72 -9.59
CA THR A 29 0.13 -15.01 -8.30
C THR A 29 0.99 -13.75 -8.34
N ALA A 30 2.17 -13.81 -8.95
CA ALA A 30 3.01 -12.63 -9.17
C ALA A 30 2.35 -11.60 -10.11
N LEU A 31 1.66 -12.06 -11.16
CA LEU A 31 0.90 -11.19 -12.06
C LEU A 31 -0.24 -10.48 -11.32
N ARG A 32 -0.94 -11.21 -10.43
CA ARG A 32 -2.02 -10.64 -9.63
C ARG A 32 -1.55 -9.45 -8.77
N TRP A 33 -0.39 -9.55 -8.13
CA TRP A 33 0.21 -8.41 -7.41
C TRP A 33 0.33 -7.19 -8.33
N LYS A 34 0.96 -7.36 -9.50
CA LYS A 34 1.16 -6.27 -10.47
C LYS A 34 -0.17 -5.66 -10.93
N THR A 35 -1.16 -6.50 -11.24
CA THR A 35 -2.50 -6.06 -11.66
C THR A 35 -3.21 -5.30 -10.55
N GLU A 36 -3.17 -5.79 -9.31
CA GLU A 36 -3.76 -5.09 -8.19
C GLU A 36 -3.08 -3.73 -8.02
N ILE A 37 -1.74 -3.65 -7.97
CA ILE A 37 -0.99 -2.38 -7.82
C ILE A 37 -1.36 -1.37 -8.92
N ALA A 38 -1.38 -1.78 -10.19
CA ALA A 38 -1.79 -0.91 -11.30
C ALA A 38 -3.22 -0.35 -11.10
N ALA A 39 -4.17 -1.19 -10.69
CA ALA A 39 -5.54 -0.76 -10.41
C ALA A 39 -5.64 0.19 -9.19
N PHE A 40 -4.69 0.13 -8.25
CA PHE A 40 -4.59 1.15 -7.20
C PHE A 40 -4.13 2.47 -7.78
N GLU A 41 -3.05 2.47 -8.56
CA GLU A 41 -2.47 3.68 -9.12
C GLU A 41 -3.47 4.44 -10.00
N GLU A 42 -4.21 3.72 -10.87
CA GLU A 42 -5.26 4.31 -11.69
C GLU A 42 -6.35 4.98 -10.85
N ARG A 43 -6.79 4.31 -9.79
CA ARG A 43 -7.85 4.85 -8.92
C ARG A 43 -7.37 6.07 -8.15
N VAL A 44 -6.20 6.04 -7.50
CA VAL A 44 -5.77 7.14 -6.63
C VAL A 44 -5.30 8.37 -7.41
N LYS A 45 -4.88 8.22 -8.67
CA LYS A 45 -4.66 9.36 -9.58
C LYS A 45 -5.92 10.19 -9.81
N LEU A 46 -7.08 9.53 -9.83
CA LEU A 46 -8.39 10.15 -10.09
C LEU A 46 -9.13 10.52 -8.79
N PHE A 47 -9.03 9.65 -7.78
CA PHE A 47 -9.74 9.75 -6.52
C PHE A 47 -8.77 9.44 -5.35
N PRO A 48 -7.87 10.37 -5.00
CA PRO A 48 -6.79 10.15 -4.04
C PRO A 48 -7.27 9.68 -2.66
N GLU A 49 -8.48 10.08 -2.29
CA GLU A 49 -9.08 9.80 -0.98
C GLU A 49 -10.09 8.64 -1.01
N SER A 50 -10.21 7.91 -2.12
CA SER A 50 -11.28 6.91 -2.32
C SER A 50 -11.19 5.65 -1.45
N TYR A 51 -10.06 5.41 -0.79
CA TYR A 51 -9.87 4.28 0.10
C TYR A 51 -10.16 4.64 1.56
N PRO A 52 -10.66 3.69 2.38
CA PRO A 52 -11.00 3.97 3.77
C PRO A 52 -9.75 4.31 4.61
N PRO A 53 -9.89 5.12 5.68
CA PRO A 53 -8.82 5.41 6.63
C PRO A 53 -8.24 4.14 7.27
N GLU A 54 -6.98 4.07 7.68
CA GLU A 54 -6.43 2.91 8.43
C GLU A 54 -6.68 3.07 9.93
N GLU A 55 -7.47 2.19 10.55
CA GLU A 55 -7.86 2.35 11.96
C GLU A 55 -6.68 2.29 12.92
N LEU A 56 -5.67 1.47 12.62
CA LEU A 56 -4.48 1.34 13.48
C LEU A 56 -3.64 2.63 13.53
N LEU A 57 -3.82 3.53 12.56
CA LEU A 57 -3.06 4.78 12.42
C LEU A 57 -3.94 6.01 12.63
N ALA A 58 -5.14 5.85 13.21
CA ALA A 58 -6.11 6.93 13.38
C ALA A 58 -5.63 8.09 14.28
N ASN A 59 -4.63 7.84 15.14
CA ASN A 59 -4.05 8.83 16.05
C ASN A 59 -2.79 9.50 15.49
N GLU A 60 -2.37 9.15 14.27
CA GLU A 60 -1.22 9.78 13.63
C GLU A 60 -1.58 11.16 13.07
N SER A 61 -0.56 12.00 12.84
CA SER A 61 -0.74 13.38 12.34
C SER A 61 -1.32 13.45 10.93
N VAL A 62 -1.22 12.36 10.18
CA VAL A 62 -1.67 12.25 8.80
C VAL A 62 -2.80 11.23 8.71
N SER A 63 -3.82 11.54 7.91
CA SER A 63 -4.93 10.63 7.64
C SER A 63 -4.53 9.50 6.70
N TYR A 64 -3.86 8.48 7.25
CA TYR A 64 -3.50 7.26 6.51
C TYR A 64 -4.74 6.50 6.05
N ARG A 65 -4.65 5.92 4.86
CA ARG A 65 -5.68 5.14 4.16
C ARG A 65 -5.13 3.77 3.78
N ARG A 66 -6.03 2.80 3.65
CA ARG A 66 -5.66 1.40 3.38
C ARG A 66 -6.35 0.84 2.15
N ARG A 67 -5.61 0.00 1.40
CA ARG A 67 -6.18 -0.89 0.41
C ARG A 67 -5.76 -2.32 0.67
N HIS A 68 -6.71 -3.24 0.71
CA HIS A 68 -6.40 -4.66 0.79
C HIS A 68 -5.86 -5.21 -0.54
N LEU A 69 -4.78 -5.97 -0.44
CA LEU A 69 -4.17 -6.72 -1.55
C LEU A 69 -4.25 -8.23 -1.29
N MET A 70 -4.14 -9.01 -2.36
CA MET A 70 -3.96 -10.46 -2.36
C MET A 70 -4.91 -11.20 -1.41
N ASN A 71 -6.21 -11.05 -1.67
CA ASN A 71 -7.28 -11.63 -0.83
C ASN A 71 -7.21 -11.17 0.64
N ARG A 72 -6.96 -9.87 0.87
CA ARG A 72 -6.91 -9.23 2.21
C ARG A 72 -5.77 -9.70 3.12
N ARG A 73 -4.76 -10.38 2.56
CA ARG A 73 -3.56 -10.79 3.32
C ARG A 73 -2.60 -9.63 3.57
N PHE A 74 -2.63 -8.63 2.71
CA PHE A 74 -1.81 -7.43 2.85
C PHE A 74 -2.66 -6.18 2.80
N LYS A 75 -2.16 -5.10 3.40
CA LYS A 75 -2.67 -3.75 3.26
C LYS A 75 -1.60 -2.87 2.64
N LEU A 76 -1.95 -2.17 1.56
CA LEU A 76 -1.18 -1.06 1.03
C LEU A 76 -1.57 0.20 1.80
N ILE A 77 -0.61 0.79 2.50
CA ILE A 77 -0.80 1.98 3.33
C ILE A 77 -0.34 3.20 2.54
N HIS A 78 -1.19 4.21 2.47
CA HIS A 78 -0.92 5.46 1.77
C HIS A 78 -1.60 6.63 2.45
N TYR A 79 -1.20 7.85 2.13
CA TYR A 79 -1.94 9.06 2.45
C TYR A 79 -1.92 10.03 1.28
N TYR A 80 -2.82 11.01 1.31
CA TYR A 80 -2.90 12.06 0.30
C TYR A 80 -2.48 13.39 0.93
N ASP A 81 -1.44 14.00 0.37
CA ASP A 81 -1.05 15.38 0.62
C ASP A 81 -1.82 16.29 -0.33
N GLU A 82 -2.85 16.95 0.19
CA GLU A 82 -3.73 17.84 -0.57
C GLU A 82 -3.01 19.10 -1.05
N ALA A 83 -2.04 19.62 -0.28
CA ALA A 83 -1.30 20.82 -0.65
C ALA A 83 -0.38 20.57 -1.86
N ALA A 84 0.16 19.34 -1.97
CA ALA A 84 1.04 18.93 -3.05
C ALA A 84 0.34 18.12 -4.16
N ASP A 85 -0.97 17.87 -4.08
CA ASP A 85 -1.73 16.95 -4.95
C ASP A 85 -0.98 15.62 -5.16
N THR A 86 -0.49 15.04 -4.05
CA THR A 86 0.41 13.88 -4.08
C THR A 86 -0.05 12.76 -3.14
N VAL A 87 -0.14 11.54 -3.67
CA VAL A 87 -0.39 10.32 -2.90
C VAL A 87 0.96 9.69 -2.54
N HIS A 88 1.21 9.56 -1.25
CA HIS A 88 2.39 8.90 -0.71
C HIS A 88 2.07 7.46 -0.33
N VAL A 89 2.75 6.50 -0.94
CA VAL A 89 2.65 5.08 -0.58
C VAL A 89 3.80 4.75 0.36
N VAL A 90 3.45 4.33 1.59
CA VAL A 90 4.37 4.32 2.73
C VAL A 90 4.67 2.93 3.30
N ASP A 91 3.78 1.94 3.11
CA ASP A 91 4.02 0.57 3.56
C ASP A 91 3.17 -0.45 2.79
N ILE A 92 3.64 -1.70 2.76
CA ILE A 92 2.85 -2.91 2.46
C ILE A 92 2.89 -3.78 3.71
N TRP A 93 1.79 -3.76 4.46
CA TRP A 93 1.71 -4.45 5.74
C TRP A 93 1.00 -5.80 5.62
N ASP A 94 1.63 -6.84 6.15
CA ASP A 94 1.02 -8.17 6.27
C ASP A 94 0.09 -8.23 7.49
N VAL A 95 -1.20 -8.48 7.26
CA VAL A 95 -2.21 -8.45 8.33
C VAL A 95 -2.05 -9.57 9.36
N ARG A 96 -1.19 -10.55 9.09
CA ARG A 96 -0.88 -11.65 10.00
C ARG A 96 0.17 -11.27 11.03
N MET A 97 0.87 -10.16 10.84
CA MET A 97 1.83 -9.62 11.81
C MET A 97 1.11 -8.97 13.00
N ASN A 98 1.85 -8.80 14.11
CA ASN A 98 1.35 -8.04 15.25
C ASN A 98 1.01 -6.60 14.81
N PRO A 99 -0.22 -6.08 15.06
CA PRO A 99 -0.61 -4.72 14.69
C PRO A 99 0.37 -3.62 15.11
N GLU A 100 1.02 -3.76 16.26
CA GLU A 100 2.03 -2.81 16.76
C GLU A 100 3.20 -2.62 15.79
N THR A 101 3.52 -3.63 14.96
CA THR A 101 4.61 -3.49 13.98
C THR A 101 4.30 -2.46 12.91
N LEU A 102 3.02 -2.28 12.54
CA LEU A 102 2.64 -1.26 11.56
C LEU A 102 2.88 0.14 12.16
N ILE A 103 2.42 0.36 13.39
CA ILE A 103 2.58 1.64 14.09
C ILE A 103 4.06 2.00 14.20
N LEU A 104 4.92 1.01 14.52
CA LEU A 104 6.37 1.22 14.62
C LEU A 104 7.06 1.51 13.29
N ARG A 105 6.55 1.01 12.16
CA ARG A 105 7.14 1.23 10.83
C ARG A 105 6.80 2.60 10.25
N ILE A 106 5.70 3.19 10.70
CA ILE A 106 5.18 4.47 10.21
C ILE A 106 5.74 5.67 11.01
N LYS A 107 6.28 5.42 12.21
CA LYS A 107 6.98 6.41 13.04
C LYS A 107 8.42 6.65 12.57
#